data_AF-A0A7C9AUP9-F1
#
_entry.id   AF-A0A7C9AUP9-F1
#
_cell.length_a   1.000
_cell.length_b   1.000
_cell.length_c   1.000
_cell.angle_alpha   90.00
_cell.angle_beta   90.00
_cell.angle_gamma   90.00
#
_symmetry.space_group_name_H-M   'P 1'
#
loop_
_entity.id
_entity.type
_entity.pdbx_description
1 polymer ?
#
loop_
_entity_poly.entity_id
_entity_poly.type
_entity_poly.pdbx_seq_one_letter_code
_entity_poly.pdbx_strand_id
1 'polypeptide(L)'
;SVLDDPTKLQTLEHLKSLGVNLLFGDIHDHRSLVNAIKQVDVVISAVCHRSSYTPMQDQVKIVAAIKEAGNIKRFIPSEFGMDVDRVDGAVEPAKSLFETKSKFRRVVQEEGIPYTIV
;
A
#
# COMPACT_ATOMS: atom_id res chain seq x y z
N SER A 1 -19.50 -1.58 2.46
CA SER A 1 -18.46 -1.77 3.48
C SER A 1 -17.81 -3.14 3.31
N VAL A 2 -16.62 -3.38 3.87
CA VAL A 2 -16.00 -4.74 3.92
C VAL A 2 -16.93 -5.75 4.59
N LEU A 3 -17.73 -5.29 5.55
CA LEU A 3 -18.69 -6.10 6.30
C LEU A 3 -19.97 -6.45 5.52
N ASP A 4 -20.20 -5.85 4.35
CA ASP A 4 -21.39 -6.12 3.54
C ASP A 4 -21.13 -7.15 2.43
N ASP A 5 -19.87 -7.58 2.28
CA ASP A 5 -19.44 -8.56 1.28
C ASP A 5 -19.17 -9.90 1.97
N PRO A 6 -19.99 -10.93 1.73
CA PRO A 6 -19.87 -12.21 2.42
C PRO A 6 -18.54 -12.92 2.13
N THR A 7 -17.94 -12.70 0.95
CA THR A 7 -16.65 -13.29 0.58
C THR A 7 -15.53 -12.66 1.38
N LYS A 8 -15.57 -11.33 1.57
CA LYS A 8 -14.60 -10.61 2.39
C LYS A 8 -14.73 -10.97 3.87
N LEU A 9 -15.96 -11.08 4.38
CA LEU A 9 -16.22 -11.54 5.74
C LEU A 9 -15.64 -12.92 6.00
N GLN A 10 -15.88 -13.88 5.10
CA GLN A 10 -15.31 -15.23 5.22
C GLN A 10 -13.77 -15.20 5.26
N THR A 11 -13.16 -14.34 4.45
CA THR A 11 -11.70 -14.15 4.45
C THR A 11 -11.20 -13.57 5.77
N LEU A 12 -11.88 -12.57 6.33
CA LEU A 12 -11.51 -11.98 7.63
C LEU A 12 -11.63 -13.00 8.78
N GLU A 13 -12.71 -13.78 8.82
CA GLU A 13 -12.88 -14.82 9.83
C GLU A 13 -11.83 -15.92 9.70
N HIS A 14 -11.44 -16.27 8.47
CA HIS A 14 -10.35 -17.20 8.24
C HIS A 14 -9.00 -16.66 8.72
N LEU A 15 -8.66 -15.40 8.42
CA LEU A 15 -7.42 -14.79 8.91
C LEU A 15 -7.40 -14.71 10.44
N LYS A 16 -8.54 -14.38 11.05
CA LYS A 16 -8.70 -14.36 12.51
C LYS A 16 -8.50 -15.74 13.11
N SER A 17 -9.01 -16.81 12.48
CA SER A 17 -8.80 -18.18 12.96
C SER A 17 -7.35 -18.66 12.84
N LEU A 18 -6.56 -18.05 11.95
CA LEU A 18 -5.10 -18.24 11.86
C LEU A 18 -4.30 -17.41 12.88
N GLY A 19 -4.97 -16.66 13.77
CA GLY A 19 -4.33 -15.83 14.79
C GLY A 19 -3.85 -14.46 14.27
N VAL A 20 -4.34 -14.00 13.12
CA VAL A 20 -4.03 -12.65 12.62
C VAL A 20 -4.74 -11.60 13.46
N ASN A 21 -4.00 -10.61 13.93
CA ASN A 21 -4.55 -9.44 14.62
C ASN A 21 -5.14 -8.46 13.59
N LEU A 22 -6.46 -8.41 13.52
CA LEU A 22 -7.18 -7.50 12.62
C LEU A 22 -7.30 -6.11 13.25
N LEU A 23 -6.79 -5.09 12.56
CA LEU A 23 -6.98 -3.69 12.90
C LEU A 23 -8.01 -3.08 11.96
N PHE A 24 -9.02 -2.41 12.52
CA PHE A 24 -10.01 -1.67 11.75
C PHE A 24 -9.57 -0.22 11.62
N GLY A 25 -9.48 0.26 10.38
CA GLY A 25 -9.06 1.61 10.06
C GLY A 25 -9.37 1.94 8.59
N ASP A 26 -9.04 3.16 8.19
CA ASP A 26 -9.25 3.66 6.84
C ASP A 26 -7.97 4.32 6.33
N ILE A 27 -7.58 4.01 5.09
CA ILE A 27 -6.41 4.63 4.44
C ILE A 27 -6.61 6.15 4.27
N HIS A 28 -7.86 6.61 4.25
CA HIS A 28 -8.20 8.02 4.19
C HIS A 28 -8.25 8.69 5.57
N ASP A 29 -8.19 7.92 6.67
CA ASP A 29 -8.01 8.44 8.04
C ASP A 29 -6.54 8.27 8.48
N HIS A 30 -5.78 9.35 8.33
CA HIS A 30 -4.36 9.42 8.68
C HIS A 30 -4.08 9.01 10.13
N ARG A 31 -4.95 9.37 11.08
CA ARG A 31 -4.75 9.04 12.50
C ARG A 31 -4.86 7.53 12.72
N SER A 32 -5.83 6.88 12.06
CA SER A 32 -6.00 5.43 12.13
C SER A 32 -4.78 4.69 11.55
N LEU A 33 -4.26 5.17 10.42
CA LEU A 33 -3.05 4.64 9.77
C LEU A 33 -1.82 4.76 10.67
N VAL A 34 -1.53 5.94 11.21
CA VAL A 34 -0.35 6.16 12.08
C VAL A 34 -0.44 5.26 13.32
N ASN A 35 -1.61 5.13 13.94
CA ASN A 35 -1.81 4.26 15.09
C ASN A 35 -1.60 2.78 14.77
N ALA A 36 -1.99 2.32 13.58
CA ALA A 36 -1.75 0.96 13.13
C ALA A 36 -0.25 0.72 12.83
N ILE A 37 0.40 1.66 12.14
CA ILE A 37 1.81 1.56 11.73
C ILE A 37 2.76 1.55 12.94
N LYS A 38 2.43 2.28 14.01
CA LYS A 38 3.22 2.26 15.27
C LYS A 38 3.27 0.87 15.94
N GLN A 39 2.40 -0.06 15.57
CA GLN A 39 2.33 -1.40 16.16
C GLN A 39 3.18 -2.43 15.40
N VAL A 40 3.82 -2.06 14.29
CA VAL A 40 4.52 -3.00 13.41
C VAL A 40 5.91 -2.49 13.02
N ASP A 41 6.81 -3.40 12.63
CA ASP A 41 8.13 -3.04 12.11
C ASP A 41 8.16 -2.94 10.58
N VAL A 42 7.23 -3.60 9.89
CA VAL A 42 7.20 -3.74 8.43
C VAL A 42 5.80 -3.47 7.93
N VAL A 43 5.69 -2.68 6.85
CA VAL A 43 4.42 -2.39 6.17
C VAL A 43 4.47 -2.98 4.78
N ILE A 44 3.46 -3.77 4.42
CA ILE A 44 3.26 -4.32 3.07
C ILE A 44 1.94 -3.80 2.54
N SER A 45 1.97 -3.06 1.44
CA SER A 45 0.79 -2.51 0.78
C SER A 45 0.41 -3.37 -0.41
N ALA A 46 -0.74 -4.05 -0.33
CA ALA A 46 -1.33 -4.81 -1.44
C ALA A 46 -2.61 -4.14 -1.97
N VAL A 47 -2.73 -2.81 -1.82
CA VAL A 47 -3.88 -2.05 -2.30
C VAL A 47 -3.96 -2.10 -3.82
N CYS A 48 -5.11 -2.47 -4.37
CA CYS A 48 -5.27 -2.65 -5.81
C CYS A 48 -5.59 -1.34 -6.51
N HIS A 49 -4.88 -1.08 -7.62
CA HIS A 49 -5.04 0.11 -8.46
C HIS A 49 -6.37 0.18 -9.24
N ARG A 50 -7.28 -0.80 -9.07
CA ARG A 50 -8.55 -0.88 -9.81
C ARG A 50 -9.74 -0.22 -9.12
N SER A 51 -9.65 0.12 -7.83
CA SER A 51 -10.78 0.68 -7.07
C SER A 51 -10.78 2.20 -6.99
N SER A 52 -9.71 2.89 -7.37
CA SER A 52 -9.63 4.35 -7.34
C SER A 52 -9.09 4.92 -8.66
N TYR A 53 -9.61 6.09 -9.06
CA TYR A 53 -9.08 6.87 -10.18
C TYR A 53 -7.67 7.44 -9.89
N THR A 54 -7.16 7.27 -8.65
CA THR A 54 -5.88 7.83 -8.19
C THR A 54 -5.13 6.85 -7.26
N PRO A 55 -4.71 5.67 -7.75
CA PRO A 55 -4.05 4.65 -6.91
C PRO A 55 -2.79 5.13 -6.18
N MET A 56 -2.16 6.15 -6.75
CA MET A 56 -1.02 6.86 -6.19
C MET A 56 -1.36 7.58 -4.87
N GLN A 57 -2.54 8.20 -4.77
CA GLN A 57 -2.91 9.05 -3.63
C GLN A 57 -3.04 8.23 -2.34
N ASP A 58 -3.53 7.00 -2.43
CA ASP A 58 -3.72 6.17 -1.25
C ASP A 58 -2.38 5.64 -0.71
N GLN A 59 -1.46 5.26 -1.60
CA GLN A 59 -0.12 4.86 -1.16
C GLN A 59 0.71 6.04 -0.63
N VAL A 60 0.51 7.26 -1.15
CA VAL A 60 1.14 8.47 -0.60
C VAL A 60 0.70 8.73 0.85
N LYS A 61 -0.57 8.46 1.20
CA LYS A 61 -1.04 8.55 2.60
C LYS A 61 -0.34 7.54 3.50
N ILE A 62 -0.14 6.32 3.01
CA ILE A 62 0.62 5.29 3.75
C ILE A 62 2.06 5.78 3.99
N VAL A 63 2.72 6.34 2.98
CA VAL A 63 4.07 6.91 3.10
C VAL A 63 4.13 8.04 4.14
N ALA A 64 3.18 8.97 4.11
CA ALA A 64 3.10 10.05 5.09
C ALA A 64 2.93 9.51 6.52
N ALA A 65 2.07 8.51 6.71
CA ALA A 65 1.85 7.89 8.01
C ALA A 65 3.06 7.08 8.50
N ILE A 66 3.79 6.40 7.59
CA ILE A 66 5.05 5.73 7.90
C ILE A 66 6.07 6.73 8.43
N LYS A 67 6.22 7.87 7.74
CA LYS A 67 7.16 8.92 8.13
C LYS A 67 6.84 9.47 9.52
N GLU A 68 5.57 9.74 9.81
CA GLU A 68 5.15 10.22 11.13
C GLU A 68 5.34 9.17 12.23
N ALA A 69 5.06 7.90 11.94
CA ALA A 69 5.20 6.82 12.91
C ALA A 69 6.68 6.58 13.30
N GLY A 70 7.61 6.71 12.34
CA GLY A 70 9.05 6.74 12.58
C GLY A 70 9.68 5.41 13.01
N ASN A 71 8.92 4.32 13.07
CA ASN A 71 9.35 3.01 13.58
C ASN A 71 9.53 1.93 12.50
N ILE A 72 9.29 2.24 11.22
CA ILE A 72 9.28 1.24 10.15
C ILE A 72 10.69 0.90 9.66
N LYS A 73 11.02 -0.39 9.74
CA LYS A 73 12.28 -1.00 9.27
C LYS A 73 12.23 -1.39 7.79
N ARG A 74 11.03 -1.60 7.23
CA ARG A 74 10.83 -1.85 5.80
C ARG A 74 9.41 -1.53 5.33
N PHE A 75 9.32 -0.89 4.17
CA PHE A 75 8.09 -0.70 3.42
C PHE A 75 8.14 -1.47 2.09
N ILE A 76 7.08 -2.23 1.79
CA ILE A 76 6.89 -2.93 0.51
C ILE A 76 5.63 -2.36 -0.15
N PRO A 77 5.76 -1.52 -1.19
CA PRO A 77 4.61 -0.92 -1.86
C PRO A 77 3.89 -1.89 -2.81
N SER A 78 2.72 -1.48 -3.31
CA SER A 78 1.87 -2.27 -4.21
C SER A 78 2.42 -2.32 -5.65
N GLU A 79 3.50 -3.08 -5.82
CA GLU A 79 4.26 -3.19 -7.07
C GLU A 79 4.00 -4.50 -7.80
N PHE A 80 4.22 -5.65 -7.15
CA PHE A 80 3.85 -7.05 -7.47
C PHE A 80 3.58 -7.39 -8.95
N GLY A 81 4.45 -6.91 -9.84
CA GLY A 81 4.22 -6.94 -11.28
C GLY A 81 5.52 -6.77 -12.05
N MET A 82 5.49 -5.96 -13.11
CA MET A 82 6.69 -5.66 -13.88
C MET A 82 7.53 -4.58 -13.19
N ASP A 83 8.85 -4.64 -13.41
CA ASP A 83 9.73 -3.53 -13.03
C ASP A 83 9.46 -2.32 -13.93
N VAL A 84 8.63 -1.39 -13.43
CA VAL A 84 8.14 -0.25 -14.21
C VAL A 84 9.23 0.72 -14.67
N ASP A 85 10.42 0.67 -14.09
CA ASP A 85 11.58 1.48 -14.52
C ASP A 85 12.36 0.83 -15.67
N ARG A 86 11.99 -0.39 -16.09
CA ARG A 86 12.65 -1.18 -17.15
C ARG A 86 11.71 -1.63 -18.25
N VAL A 87 10.49 -1.10 -18.31
CA VAL A 87 9.53 -1.42 -19.37
C VAL A 87 9.73 -0.47 -20.54
N ASP A 88 10.25 -1.00 -21.64
CA ASP A 88 10.30 -0.31 -22.93
C ASP A 88 9.03 -0.60 -23.76
N GLY A 89 8.58 0.39 -24.54
CA GLY A 89 7.49 0.19 -25.51
C GLY A 89 6.08 0.04 -24.91
N ALA A 90 5.88 0.40 -23.64
CA ALA A 90 4.54 0.42 -23.04
C ALA A 90 3.61 1.39 -23.80
N VAL A 91 2.39 0.92 -24.08
CA VAL A 91 1.31 1.71 -24.69
C VAL A 91 0.19 1.99 -23.69
N GLU A 92 -0.69 2.92 -24.02
CA GLU A 92 -1.82 3.23 -23.15
C GLU A 92 -2.83 2.07 -23.07
N PRO A 93 -3.49 1.88 -21.91
CA PRO A 93 -3.40 2.69 -20.68
C PRO A 93 -2.26 2.27 -19.72
N ALA A 94 -1.49 1.23 -20.06
CA ALA A 94 -0.47 0.67 -19.18
C ALA A 94 0.69 1.64 -18.93
N LYS A 95 1.09 2.41 -19.94
CA LYS A 95 2.13 3.43 -19.83
C LYS A 95 1.85 4.43 -18.69
N SER A 96 0.65 5.00 -18.65
CA SER A 96 0.24 5.91 -17.57
C SER A 96 0.33 5.28 -16.17
N LEU A 97 -0.01 4.00 -16.05
CA LEU A 97 0.11 3.26 -14.79
C LEU A 97 1.58 3.07 -14.37
N PHE A 98 2.46 2.74 -15.32
CA PHE A 98 3.89 2.58 -15.05
C PHE A 98 4.56 3.89 -14.66
N GLU A 99 4.23 5.00 -15.33
CA GLU A 99 4.71 6.33 -14.95
C GLU A 99 4.26 6.72 -13.54
N THR A 100 3.02 6.38 -13.18
CA THR A 100 2.47 6.58 -11.84
C THR A 100 3.26 5.79 -10.79
N LYS A 101 3.55 4.51 -11.05
CA LYS A 101 4.36 3.69 -10.15
C LYS A 101 5.80 4.18 -10.05
N SER A 102 6.43 4.56 -11.16
CA SER A 102 7.81 5.07 -11.17
C SER A 102 7.93 6.37 -10.37
N LYS A 103 7.02 7.34 -10.57
CA LYS A 103 6.97 8.57 -9.76
C LYS A 103 6.75 8.26 -8.28
N PHE A 104 5.90 7.29 -7.94
CA PHE A 104 5.69 6.88 -6.56
C PHE A 104 6.97 6.29 -5.92
N ARG A 105 7.76 5.50 -6.66
CA ARG A 105 9.07 5.03 -6.18
C ARG A 105 10.00 6.19 -5.82
N ARG A 106 9.99 7.28 -6.60
CA ARG A 106 10.77 8.49 -6.29
C ARG A 106 10.32 9.15 -5.00
N VAL A 107 9.01 9.27 -4.77
CA VAL A 107 8.47 9.76 -3.49
C VAL A 107 8.97 8.92 -2.32
N VAL A 108 8.89 7.58 -2.40
CA VAL A 108 9.37 6.69 -1.33
C VAL A 108 10.88 6.87 -1.08
N GLN A 109 11.67 7.03 -2.14
CA GLN A 109 13.12 7.28 -2.06
C GLN A 109 13.44 8.62 -1.39
N GLU A 110 12.78 9.70 -1.82
CA GLU A 110 12.98 11.07 -1.30
C GLU A 110 12.59 11.19 0.17
N GLU A 111 11.58 10.43 0.61
CA GLU A 111 11.14 10.38 2.01
C GLU A 111 12.10 9.57 2.92
N GLY A 112 13.13 8.93 2.35
CA GLY A 112 14.15 8.20 3.12
C GLY A 112 13.63 6.96 3.85
N ILE A 113 12.47 6.44 3.46
CA ILE A 113 11.87 5.25 4.08
C ILE A 113 12.63 4.00 3.60
N PRO A 114 13.07 3.08 4.47
CA PRO A 114 13.65 1.82 4.03
C PRO A 114 12.62 1.02 3.21
N TYR A 115 12.89 0.64 1.96
CA TYR A 115 11.91 -0.02 1.10
C TYR A 115 12.45 -1.23 0.33
N THR A 116 11.54 -2.11 -0.13
CA THR A 116 11.80 -3.19 -1.10
C THR A 116 10.74 -3.16 -2.19
N ILE A 117 11.13 -3.17 -3.46
CA ILE A 117 10.22 -3.36 -4.59
C ILE A 117 10.17 -4.86 -4.92
N VAL A 118 8.96 -5.40 -5.05
CA VAL A 118 8.67 -6.82 -5.33
C VAL A 118 7.87 -6.92 -6.62
#